data_AF-A0A940GFA9-F1
#
_entry.id   AF-A0A940GFA9-F1
#
_cell.length_a   1.000
_cell.length_b   1.000
_cell.length_c   1.000
_cell.angle_alpha   90.00
_cell.angle_beta   90.00
_cell.angle_gamma   90.00
#
_symmetry.space_group_name_H-M   'P 1'
#
loop_
_entity.id
_entity.type
_entity.pdbx_description
1 polymer ?
#
loop_
_entity_poly.entity_id
_entity_poly.type
_entity_poly.pdbx_seq_one_letter_code
_entity_poly.pdbx_strand_id
1 'polypeptide(L)'
;MSDDKPTAETDVTKAWQATQGQKSAATRLRIFAAVAWAVAIGGEIAGIVMLRQHKLDHGNLPLLIGVLVVIAVCAIAGSLMWKAANKHDPASKAEPFKFFVQNQLGAIVTLVAFLPLVILIFMDKDMDPKNKKIAGGVGVVLAVVATLFGISYKPPSVEQYTQDMNTCADQIKAGQPTTACSPEVAAQAQDIARDSQAIADATKTAANPAGQDVVYWIAPENGAKKSSTPHVFHLCEGVTPLRGKTVNHGSVTEAYGENATRITKQIAMEQGQCGFKAAAGAASPTAMPSAASS
;
A
#
# COMPACT_ATOMS: atom_id res chain seq x y z
N MET A 1 0.05 -33.38 33.83
CA MET A 1 0.09 -32.79 32.47
C MET A 1 0.08 -31.30 32.70
N SER A 2 1.26 -30.69 32.66
CA SER A 2 1.41 -29.25 32.87
C SER A 2 1.36 -28.60 31.51
N ASP A 3 0.41 -27.69 31.33
CA ASP A 3 0.22 -26.95 30.10
C ASP A 3 1.49 -26.13 29.78
N ASP A 4 2.18 -26.51 28.70
CA ASP A 4 3.14 -25.67 27.98
C ASP A 4 2.39 -24.44 27.49
N LYS A 5 2.48 -23.34 28.25
CA LYS A 5 1.95 -22.04 27.84
C LYS A 5 2.85 -21.49 26.73
N PRO A 6 2.33 -21.18 25.52
CA PRO A 6 3.15 -20.57 24.49
C PRO A 6 3.69 -19.23 24.99
N THR A 7 5.02 -19.09 24.93
CA THR A 7 5.75 -17.82 24.97
C THR A 7 5.07 -16.78 24.09
N ALA A 8 4.99 -15.53 24.56
CA ALA A 8 4.44 -14.37 23.86
C ALA A 8 4.73 -14.42 22.36
N GLU A 9 3.77 -14.94 21.62
CA GLU A 9 3.85 -15.16 20.19
C GLU A 9 3.55 -13.81 19.54
N THR A 10 4.46 -13.30 18.71
CA THR A 10 4.20 -12.11 17.89
C THR A 10 2.99 -12.42 16.99
N ASP A 11 1.84 -11.91 17.42
CA ASP A 11 0.58 -12.02 16.70
C ASP A 11 0.57 -10.96 15.60
N VAL A 12 1.11 -11.35 14.45
CA VAL A 12 0.94 -10.60 13.19
C VAL A 12 -0.40 -10.90 12.52
N THR A 13 -1.24 -11.79 13.08
CA THR A 13 -2.35 -12.44 12.39
C THR A 13 -3.62 -11.60 12.25
N LYS A 14 -3.57 -10.32 12.62
CA LYS A 14 -4.66 -9.39 12.34
C LYS A 14 -4.67 -8.97 10.88
N ALA A 15 -5.89 -8.76 10.36
CA ALA A 15 -6.12 -8.35 8.97
C ALA A 15 -5.15 -7.23 8.57
N TRP A 16 -4.35 -7.48 7.54
CA TRP A 16 -3.42 -6.51 6.99
C TRP A 16 -4.16 -5.22 6.66
N GLN A 17 -3.55 -4.08 6.96
CA GLN A 17 -4.11 -2.79 6.59
C GLN A 17 -3.01 -1.89 6.07
N ALA A 18 -3.36 -1.16 5.01
CA ALA A 18 -2.50 -0.11 4.48
C ALA A 18 -2.21 0.94 5.56
N THR A 19 -0.91 1.20 5.75
CA THR A 19 -0.41 2.35 6.50
C THR A 19 -0.88 3.66 5.87
N GLN A 20 -0.84 4.77 6.61
CA GLN A 20 -1.17 6.08 6.01
C GLN A 20 -0.24 6.46 4.87
N GLY A 21 1.04 6.07 4.93
CA GLY A 21 2.00 6.26 3.85
C GLY A 21 1.55 5.56 2.56
N GLN A 22 1.17 4.28 2.66
CA GLN A 22 0.63 3.52 1.53
C GLN A 22 -0.67 4.12 1.00
N LYS A 23 -1.60 4.53 1.88
CA LYS A 23 -2.85 5.19 1.47
C LYS A 23 -2.61 6.52 0.76
N SER A 24 -1.66 7.32 1.24
CA SER A 24 -1.27 8.59 0.63
C SER A 24 -0.67 8.36 -0.76
N ALA A 25 0.25 7.39 -0.90
CA ALA A 25 0.82 6.98 -2.17
C ALA A 25 -0.26 6.48 -3.15
N ALA A 26 -1.17 5.62 -2.68
CA ALA A 26 -2.31 5.14 -3.45
C ALA A 26 -3.20 6.30 -3.93
N THR A 27 -3.52 7.24 -3.04
CA THR A 27 -4.34 8.41 -3.37
C THR A 27 -3.69 9.27 -4.45
N ARG A 28 -2.39 9.56 -4.31
CA ARG A 28 -1.65 10.33 -5.32
C ARG A 28 -1.65 9.65 -6.68
N LEU A 29 -1.40 8.33 -6.71
CA LEU A 29 -1.44 7.54 -7.94
C LEU A 29 -2.84 7.51 -8.56
N ARG A 30 -3.91 7.36 -7.76
CA ARG A 30 -5.30 7.42 -8.23
C ARG A 30 -5.64 8.78 -8.84
N ILE A 31 -5.16 9.88 -8.26
CA ILE A 31 -5.34 11.23 -8.82
C ILE A 31 -4.64 11.33 -10.18
N PHE A 32 -3.38 10.92 -10.29
CA PHE A 32 -2.68 10.93 -11.58
C PHE A 32 -3.33 10.03 -12.63
N ALA A 33 -3.83 8.86 -12.21
CA ALA A 33 -4.60 7.98 -13.08
C ALA A 33 -5.89 8.64 -13.57
N ALA A 34 -6.65 9.27 -12.68
CA ALA A 34 -7.88 9.99 -13.03
C ALA A 34 -7.61 11.16 -13.98
N VAL A 35 -6.51 11.91 -13.78
CA VAL A 35 -6.10 12.98 -14.69
C VAL A 35 -5.73 12.42 -16.06
N ALA A 36 -4.95 11.34 -16.13
CA ALA A 36 -4.60 10.70 -17.40
C ALA A 36 -5.85 10.19 -18.13
N TRP A 37 -6.81 9.60 -17.42
CA TRP A 37 -8.08 9.19 -18.02
C TRP A 37 -8.96 10.37 -18.44
N ALA A 38 -8.97 11.48 -17.70
CA ALA A 38 -9.67 12.69 -18.12
C ALA A 38 -9.08 13.26 -19.41
N VAL A 39 -7.76 13.19 -19.59
CA VAL A 39 -7.10 13.56 -20.86
C VAL A 39 -7.49 12.58 -21.98
N ALA A 40 -7.55 11.28 -21.71
CA ALA A 40 -7.99 10.28 -22.69
C ALA A 40 -9.43 10.53 -23.16
N ILE A 41 -10.37 10.71 -22.22
CA ILE A 41 -11.78 11.00 -22.52
C ILE A 41 -11.91 12.37 -23.20
N GLY A 42 -11.15 13.38 -22.77
CA GLY A 42 -11.11 14.69 -23.42
C GLY A 42 -10.60 14.59 -24.87
N GLY A 43 -9.58 13.77 -25.11
CA GLY A 43 -9.08 13.45 -26.45
C GLY A 43 -10.12 12.74 -27.31
N GLU A 44 -10.89 11.83 -26.72
CA GLU A 44 -12.00 11.16 -27.41
C GLU A 44 -13.09 12.16 -27.82
N ILE A 45 -13.55 12.98 -26.87
CA ILE A 45 -14.56 14.03 -27.13
C ILE A 45 -14.06 14.98 -28.21
N ALA A 46 -12.79 15.41 -28.15
CA ALA A 46 -12.18 16.24 -29.18
C ALA A 46 -12.15 15.53 -30.54
N GLY A 47 -11.79 14.25 -30.58
CA GLY A 47 -11.83 13.42 -31.79
C GLY A 47 -13.24 13.33 -32.38
N ILE A 48 -14.27 13.15 -31.55
CA ILE A 48 -15.67 13.11 -31.98
C ILE A 48 -16.11 14.46 -32.55
N VAL A 49 -15.77 15.57 -31.88
CA VAL A 49 -16.08 16.91 -32.36
C VAL A 49 -15.38 17.19 -33.70
N MET A 50 -14.11 16.82 -33.83
CA MET A 50 -13.36 16.97 -35.09
C MET A 50 -13.94 16.12 -36.22
N LEU A 51 -14.38 14.89 -35.91
CA LEU A 51 -15.06 14.01 -36.87
C LEU A 51 -16.35 14.67 -37.38
N ARG A 52 -17.22 15.13 -36.47
CA ARG A 52 -18.48 15.82 -36.82
C ARG A 52 -18.30 17.15 -37.55
N GLN A 53 -17.13 17.78 -37.41
CA GLN A 53 -16.79 19.02 -38.11
C GLN A 53 -16.09 18.76 -39.46
N HIS A 54 -16.01 17.50 -39.93
CA HIS A 54 -15.30 17.10 -41.14
C HIS A 54 -13.80 17.48 -41.14
N LYS A 55 -13.22 17.74 -39.95
CA LYS A 55 -11.81 18.12 -39.81
C LYS A 55 -10.87 16.92 -39.96
N LEU A 56 -11.40 15.70 -39.91
CA LEU A 56 -10.62 14.48 -40.06
C LEU A 56 -10.72 13.89 -41.48
N ASP A 57 -11.47 14.55 -42.35
CA ASP A 57 -11.62 14.17 -43.77
C ASP A 57 -10.43 14.70 -44.60
N HIS A 58 -10.30 14.22 -45.84
CA HIS A 58 -9.36 14.72 -46.85
C HIS A 58 -7.90 14.94 -46.38
N GLY A 59 -7.21 13.86 -46.00
CA GLY A 59 -5.76 13.87 -45.75
C GLY A 59 -5.34 13.96 -44.28
N ASN A 60 -6.29 14.18 -43.37
CA ASN A 60 -6.03 14.27 -41.92
C ASN A 60 -6.01 12.90 -41.19
N LEU A 61 -5.77 11.82 -41.92
CA LEU A 61 -5.59 10.47 -41.33
C LEU A 61 -4.45 10.43 -40.29
N PRO A 62 -3.28 11.07 -40.50
CA PRO A 62 -2.23 11.11 -39.47
C PRO A 62 -2.68 11.80 -38.18
N LEU A 63 -3.53 12.84 -38.28
CA LEU A 63 -4.09 13.54 -37.13
C LEU A 63 -5.04 12.61 -36.34
N LEU A 64 -5.93 11.89 -37.02
CA LEU A 64 -6.83 10.92 -36.39
C LEU A 64 -6.05 9.80 -35.68
N ILE A 65 -5.06 9.23 -36.35
CA ILE A 65 -4.18 8.22 -35.73
C ILE A 65 -3.45 8.81 -34.53
N GLY A 66 -2.94 10.05 -34.65
CA GLY A 66 -2.30 10.76 -33.54
C GLY A 66 -3.20 10.90 -32.32
N VAL A 67 -4.47 11.30 -32.52
CA VAL A 67 -5.47 11.40 -31.45
C VAL A 67 -5.71 10.02 -30.80
N LEU A 68 -5.92 8.97 -31.60
CA LEU A 68 -6.13 7.61 -31.08
C LEU A 68 -4.93 7.10 -30.28
N VAL A 69 -3.70 7.39 -30.73
CA VAL A 69 -2.47 7.01 -30.01
C VAL A 69 -2.33 7.78 -28.70
N VAL A 70 -2.62 9.08 -28.67
CA VAL A 70 -2.59 9.87 -27.42
C VAL A 70 -3.61 9.32 -26.42
N ILE A 71 -4.83 9.01 -26.86
CA ILE A 71 -5.86 8.38 -26.03
C ILE A 71 -5.35 7.03 -25.48
N ALA A 72 -4.74 6.19 -26.32
CA ALA A 72 -4.17 4.91 -25.91
C ALA A 72 -3.11 5.06 -24.81
N VAL A 73 -2.14 5.94 -25.03
CA VAL A 73 -1.03 6.17 -24.09
C VAL A 73 -1.57 6.65 -22.75
N CYS A 74 -2.48 7.63 -22.75
CA CYS A 74 -3.08 8.14 -21.52
C CYS A 74 -3.94 7.09 -20.79
N ALA A 75 -4.73 6.30 -21.52
CA ALA A 75 -5.56 5.22 -20.95
C ALA A 75 -4.70 4.11 -20.31
N ILE A 76 -3.63 3.70 -21.00
CA ILE A 76 -2.67 2.70 -20.50
C ILE A 76 -1.94 3.25 -19.28
N ALA A 77 -1.39 4.46 -19.35
CA ALA A 77 -0.70 5.08 -18.22
C ALA A 77 -1.61 5.20 -16.99
N GLY A 78 -2.86 5.66 -17.19
CA GLY A 78 -3.86 5.71 -16.13
C GLY A 78 -4.12 4.34 -15.51
N SER A 79 -4.29 3.30 -16.34
CA SER A 79 -4.49 1.93 -15.89
C SER A 79 -3.31 1.36 -15.10
N LEU A 80 -2.08 1.62 -15.55
CA LEU A 80 -0.87 1.17 -14.85
C LEU A 80 -0.73 1.87 -13.49
N MET A 81 -0.96 3.18 -13.42
CA MET A 81 -0.95 3.95 -12.17
C MET A 81 -2.05 3.49 -11.21
N TRP A 82 -3.25 3.21 -11.71
CA TRP A 82 -4.35 2.69 -10.91
C TRP A 82 -4.03 1.31 -10.33
N LYS A 83 -3.43 0.42 -11.12
CA LYS A 83 -2.95 -0.89 -10.66
C LYS A 83 -1.86 -0.77 -9.61
N ALA A 84 -0.92 0.16 -9.80
CA ALA A 84 0.10 0.47 -8.78
C ALA A 84 -0.54 1.00 -7.49
N ALA A 85 -1.56 1.86 -7.58
CA ALA A 85 -2.29 2.33 -6.41
C ALA A 85 -2.98 1.19 -5.65
N ASN A 86 -3.55 0.22 -6.37
CA ASN A 86 -4.22 -0.94 -5.78
C ASN A 86 -3.25 -1.87 -5.03
N LYS A 87 -1.96 -1.87 -5.36
CA LYS A 87 -0.94 -2.58 -4.58
C LYS A 87 -0.64 -1.92 -3.25
N HIS A 88 -0.82 -0.61 -3.14
CA HIS A 88 -0.64 0.11 -1.88
C HIS A 88 -1.89 0.07 -0.99
N ASP A 89 -3.07 0.11 -1.60
CA ASP A 89 -4.35 0.12 -0.88
C ASP A 89 -5.38 -0.77 -1.61
N PRO A 90 -5.25 -2.10 -1.49
CA PRO A 90 -6.14 -3.06 -2.14
C PRO A 90 -7.53 -3.05 -1.50
N ALA A 91 -8.54 -3.39 -2.30
CA ALA A 91 -9.87 -3.68 -1.79
C ALA A 91 -9.90 -5.05 -1.07
N SER A 92 -10.81 -5.19 -0.12
CA SER A 92 -11.13 -6.48 0.49
C SER A 92 -12.08 -7.29 -0.39
N LYS A 93 -11.87 -8.61 -0.49
CA LYS A 93 -12.79 -9.52 -1.18
C LYS A 93 -14.15 -9.64 -0.49
N ALA A 94 -14.23 -9.29 0.79
CA ALA A 94 -15.50 -9.19 1.52
C ALA A 94 -16.40 -8.05 1.02
N GLU A 95 -15.84 -7.07 0.29
CA GLU A 95 -16.58 -5.99 -0.38
C GLU A 95 -16.61 -6.23 -1.92
N PRO A 96 -17.40 -7.18 -2.45
CA PRO A 96 -17.26 -7.68 -3.82
C PRO A 96 -17.44 -6.60 -4.89
N PHE A 97 -18.38 -5.67 -4.70
CA PHE A 97 -18.61 -4.58 -5.64
C PHE A 97 -17.40 -3.63 -5.73
N LYS A 98 -16.89 -3.18 -4.58
CA LYS A 98 -15.70 -2.32 -4.51
C LYS A 98 -14.47 -3.07 -5.04
N PHE A 99 -14.32 -4.34 -4.69
CA PHE A 99 -13.26 -5.19 -5.20
C PHE A 99 -13.29 -5.29 -6.73
N PHE A 100 -14.47 -5.52 -7.32
CA PHE A 100 -14.64 -5.58 -8.76
C PHE A 100 -14.31 -4.23 -9.42
N VAL A 101 -14.98 -3.16 -9.01
CA VAL A 101 -14.82 -1.84 -9.62
C VAL A 101 -13.38 -1.37 -9.49
N GLN A 102 -12.80 -1.41 -8.28
CA GLN A 102 -11.44 -0.95 -8.06
C GLN A 102 -10.41 -1.72 -8.90
N ASN A 103 -10.61 -3.02 -9.13
CA ASN A 103 -9.65 -3.82 -9.89
C ASN A 103 -9.85 -3.78 -11.41
N GLN A 104 -11.08 -3.54 -11.89
CA GLN A 104 -11.40 -3.48 -13.32
C GLN A 104 -11.61 -2.06 -13.85
N LEU A 105 -11.49 -1.02 -13.01
CA LEU A 105 -11.75 0.36 -13.41
C LEU A 105 -10.93 0.80 -14.62
N GLY A 106 -9.66 0.39 -14.70
CA GLY A 106 -8.82 0.71 -15.85
C GLY A 106 -9.36 0.19 -17.18
N ALA A 107 -9.84 -1.07 -17.20
CA ALA A 107 -10.49 -1.64 -18.38
C ALA A 107 -11.81 -0.92 -18.71
N ILE A 108 -12.64 -0.65 -17.69
CA ILE A 108 -13.93 0.04 -17.87
C ILE A 108 -13.73 1.43 -18.49
N VAL A 109 -12.83 2.24 -17.89
CA VAL A 109 -12.57 3.61 -18.36
C VAL A 109 -11.94 3.60 -19.75
N THR A 110 -11.09 2.62 -20.07
CA THR A 110 -10.52 2.46 -21.41
C THR A 110 -11.61 2.20 -22.46
N LEU A 111 -12.60 1.35 -22.16
CA LEU A 111 -13.72 1.13 -23.08
C LEU A 111 -14.51 2.41 -23.29
N VAL A 112 -14.77 3.17 -22.22
CA VAL A 112 -15.44 4.47 -22.31
C VAL A 112 -14.66 5.44 -23.19
N ALA A 113 -13.33 5.48 -23.09
CA ALA A 113 -12.48 6.43 -23.82
C ALA A 113 -12.22 6.08 -25.30
N PHE A 114 -12.57 4.88 -25.76
CA PHE A 114 -12.32 4.44 -27.13
C PHE A 114 -13.60 4.15 -27.91
N LEU A 115 -14.56 3.50 -27.27
CA LEU A 115 -15.64 2.82 -27.97
C LEU A 115 -16.56 3.80 -28.73
N PRO A 116 -17.02 4.92 -28.14
CA PRO A 116 -17.78 5.93 -28.89
C PRO A 116 -17.08 6.44 -30.15
N LEU A 117 -15.81 6.88 -30.06
CA LEU A 117 -15.09 7.40 -31.22
C LEU A 117 -14.85 6.33 -32.30
N VAL A 118 -14.44 5.12 -31.91
CA VAL A 118 -14.21 4.01 -32.86
C VAL A 118 -15.49 3.64 -33.60
N ILE A 119 -16.62 3.55 -32.90
CA ILE A 119 -17.92 3.30 -33.52
C ILE A 119 -18.26 4.40 -34.53
N LEU A 120 -18.08 5.67 -34.13
CA LEU A 120 -18.39 6.80 -35.00
C LEU A 120 -17.52 6.85 -36.26
N ILE A 121 -16.23 6.47 -36.18
CA ILE A 121 -15.36 6.35 -37.37
C ILE A 121 -15.95 5.36 -38.38
N PHE A 122 -16.43 4.20 -37.92
CA PHE A 122 -17.03 3.20 -38.82
C PHE A 122 -18.40 3.64 -39.38
N MET A 123 -19.14 4.46 -38.62
CA MET A 123 -20.46 4.97 -39.02
C MET A 123 -20.41 6.25 -39.87
N ASP A 124 -19.27 6.92 -39.93
CA ASP A 124 -19.08 8.13 -40.71
C ASP A 124 -19.31 7.86 -42.20
N LYS A 125 -20.11 8.67 -42.91
CA LYS A 125 -20.42 8.43 -44.32
C LYS A 125 -19.49 9.19 -45.27
N ASP A 126 -18.86 10.24 -44.78
CA ASP A 126 -18.11 11.22 -45.58
C ASP A 126 -16.61 10.88 -45.62
N MET A 127 -16.14 10.04 -44.69
CA MET A 127 -14.77 9.54 -44.67
C MET A 127 -14.47 8.54 -45.80
N ASP A 128 -13.33 8.75 -46.48
CA ASP A 128 -12.79 7.85 -47.50
C ASP A 128 -12.74 6.38 -46.99
N PRO A 129 -13.25 5.39 -47.76
CA PRO A 129 -13.34 4.00 -47.31
C PRO A 129 -12.01 3.36 -46.88
N LYS A 130 -10.87 3.77 -47.48
CA LYS A 130 -9.55 3.25 -47.11
C LYS A 130 -9.11 3.86 -45.79
N ASN A 131 -9.24 5.17 -45.62
CA ASN A 131 -8.88 5.86 -44.38
C ASN A 131 -9.73 5.38 -43.20
N LYS A 132 -11.03 5.18 -43.41
CA LYS A 132 -11.95 4.61 -42.42
C LYS A 132 -11.51 3.22 -41.95
N LYS A 133 -11.16 2.34 -42.88
CA LYS A 133 -10.67 0.98 -42.55
C LYS A 133 -9.36 1.05 -41.76
N ILE A 134 -8.45 1.93 -42.12
CA ILE A 134 -7.17 2.09 -41.42
C ILE A 134 -7.39 2.66 -40.02
N ALA A 135 -8.06 3.82 -39.90
CA ALA A 135 -8.28 4.49 -38.63
C ALA A 135 -9.15 3.65 -37.68
N GLY A 136 -10.25 3.09 -38.17
CA GLY A 136 -11.09 2.18 -37.39
C GLY A 136 -10.35 0.92 -36.96
N GLY A 137 -9.55 0.32 -37.85
CA GLY A 137 -8.71 -0.84 -37.53
C GLY A 137 -7.66 -0.53 -36.46
N VAL A 138 -6.92 0.57 -36.62
CA VAL A 138 -5.95 1.04 -35.61
C VAL A 138 -6.64 1.33 -34.29
N GLY A 139 -7.78 2.02 -34.31
CA GLY A 139 -8.58 2.31 -33.12
C GLY A 139 -9.02 1.05 -32.38
N VAL A 140 -9.50 0.02 -33.08
CA VAL A 140 -9.85 -1.28 -32.48
C VAL A 140 -8.63 -1.95 -31.85
N VAL A 141 -7.50 -2.01 -32.56
CA VAL A 141 -6.27 -2.62 -32.03
C VAL A 141 -5.80 -1.89 -30.77
N LEU A 142 -5.76 -0.56 -30.80
CA LEU A 142 -5.36 0.26 -29.65
C LEU A 142 -6.32 0.06 -28.47
N ALA A 143 -7.64 0.04 -28.72
CA ALA A 143 -8.63 -0.19 -27.69
C ALA A 143 -8.46 -1.57 -27.02
N VAL A 144 -8.23 -2.62 -27.81
CA VAL A 144 -7.98 -3.97 -27.31
C VAL A 144 -6.70 -3.98 -26.46
N VAL A 145 -5.58 -3.47 -26.99
CA VAL A 145 -4.31 -3.43 -26.25
C VAL A 145 -4.46 -2.66 -24.95
N ALA A 146 -5.04 -1.46 -25.00
CA ALA A 146 -5.23 -0.62 -23.82
C ALA A 146 -6.13 -1.32 -22.77
N THR A 147 -7.18 -1.99 -23.22
CA THR A 147 -8.08 -2.75 -22.32
C THR A 147 -7.34 -3.89 -21.63
N LEU A 148 -6.49 -4.63 -22.35
CA LEU A 148 -5.67 -5.71 -21.75
C LEU A 148 -4.75 -5.19 -20.65
N PHE A 149 -4.16 -4.01 -20.82
CA PHE A 149 -3.40 -3.35 -19.75
C PHE A 149 -4.27 -2.89 -18.57
N GLY A 150 -5.51 -2.47 -18.87
CA GLY A 150 -6.55 -2.07 -17.91
C GLY A 150 -7.07 -3.19 -17.02
N ILE A 151 -6.99 -4.44 -17.46
CA ILE A 151 -7.46 -5.60 -16.69
C ILE A 151 -6.46 -5.92 -15.57
N SER A 152 -6.99 -6.12 -14.36
CA SER A 152 -6.24 -6.71 -13.25
C SER A 152 -6.52 -8.21 -13.18
N TYR A 153 -5.61 -9.02 -13.73
CA TYR A 153 -5.74 -10.48 -13.79
C TYR A 153 -5.53 -11.16 -12.43
N LYS A 154 -4.61 -10.62 -11.62
CA LYS A 154 -4.31 -11.09 -10.26
C LYS A 154 -4.44 -9.90 -9.31
N PRO A 155 -5.68 -9.46 -9.03
CA PRO A 155 -5.90 -8.29 -8.20
C PRO A 155 -5.45 -8.54 -6.75
N PRO A 156 -4.64 -7.64 -6.15
CA PRO A 156 -4.29 -7.74 -4.74
C PRO A 156 -5.54 -7.58 -3.88
N SER A 157 -5.52 -8.20 -2.70
CA SER A 157 -6.62 -8.13 -1.74
C SER A 157 -6.09 -8.03 -0.32
N VAL A 158 -6.87 -7.43 0.57
CA VAL A 158 -6.57 -7.38 2.00
C VAL A 158 -6.34 -8.78 2.58
N GLU A 159 -7.15 -9.75 2.18
CA GLU A 159 -7.06 -11.13 2.65
C GLU A 159 -5.76 -11.79 2.20
N GLN A 160 -5.37 -11.58 0.93
CA GLN A 160 -4.09 -12.08 0.42
C GLN A 160 -2.91 -11.43 1.16
N TYR A 161 -2.92 -10.11 1.36
CA TYR A 161 -1.83 -9.45 2.08
C TYR A 161 -1.78 -9.83 3.56
N THR A 162 -2.91 -10.15 4.18
CA THR A 162 -2.96 -10.74 5.53
C THR A 162 -2.26 -12.09 5.54
N GLN A 163 -2.57 -12.96 4.58
CA GLN A 163 -1.93 -14.27 4.48
C GLN A 163 -0.43 -14.16 4.21
N ASP A 164 -0.03 -13.26 3.31
CA ASP A 164 1.38 -12.98 3.01
C ASP A 164 2.11 -12.49 4.28
N MET A 165 1.48 -11.59 5.05
CA MET A 165 2.04 -11.05 6.31
C MET A 165 2.22 -12.14 7.38
N ASN A 166 1.26 -13.05 7.52
CA ASN A 166 1.33 -14.16 8.47
C ASN A 166 2.50 -15.09 8.13
N THR A 167 2.59 -15.49 6.87
CA THR A 167 3.69 -16.33 6.37
C THR A 167 5.04 -15.62 6.53
N CYS A 168 5.07 -14.31 6.30
CA CYS A 168 6.26 -13.48 6.47
C CYS A 168 6.76 -13.51 7.92
N ALA A 169 5.86 -13.39 8.89
CA ALA A 169 6.24 -13.42 10.30
C ALA A 169 6.76 -14.78 10.73
N ASP A 170 6.19 -15.87 10.21
CA ASP A 170 6.71 -17.23 10.48
C ASP A 170 8.14 -17.38 9.97
N GLN A 171 8.46 -16.85 8.80
CA GLN A 171 9.82 -16.83 8.26
C GLN A 171 10.76 -15.98 9.14
N ILE A 172 10.31 -14.80 9.58
CA ILE A 172 11.09 -13.92 10.46
C ILE A 172 11.36 -14.62 11.80
N LYS A 173 10.34 -15.23 12.42
CA LYS A 173 10.45 -16.01 13.66
C LYS A 173 11.45 -17.16 13.50
N ALA A 174 11.46 -17.81 12.34
CA ALA A 174 12.38 -18.90 12.03
C ALA A 174 13.79 -18.44 11.61
N GLY A 175 14.08 -17.14 11.59
CA GLY A 175 15.36 -16.60 11.10
C GLY A 175 15.60 -16.85 9.60
N GLN A 176 14.54 -17.12 8.85
CA GLN A 176 14.57 -17.40 7.42
C GLN A 176 14.44 -16.12 6.59
N PRO A 177 14.95 -16.12 5.34
CA PRO A 177 14.74 -14.99 4.44
C PRO A 177 13.24 -14.83 4.13
N THR A 178 12.78 -13.56 4.07
CA THR A 178 11.38 -13.14 3.87
C THR A 178 10.90 -13.31 2.41
N THR A 179 11.21 -14.45 1.80
CA THR A 179 10.94 -14.75 0.39
C THR A 179 9.48 -15.04 0.09
N ALA A 180 8.67 -15.36 1.10
CA ALA A 180 7.23 -15.58 0.92
C ALA A 180 6.41 -14.28 0.95
N CYS A 181 7.03 -13.16 1.33
CA CYS A 181 6.32 -11.89 1.47
C CYS A 181 6.16 -11.24 0.08
N SER A 182 4.95 -10.77 -0.24
CA SER A 182 4.81 -9.83 -1.36
C SER A 182 5.66 -8.58 -1.08
N PRO A 183 6.33 -7.99 -2.09
CA PRO A 183 7.21 -6.84 -1.89
C PRO A 183 6.53 -5.68 -1.16
N GLU A 184 5.22 -5.51 -1.37
CA GLU A 184 4.41 -4.46 -0.78
C GLU A 184 4.10 -4.67 0.72
N VAL A 185 4.10 -5.94 1.18
CA VAL A 185 3.88 -6.32 2.58
C VAL A 185 5.21 -6.49 3.33
N ALA A 186 6.27 -6.91 2.65
CA ALA A 186 7.58 -7.21 3.25
C ALA A 186 8.14 -6.04 4.07
N ALA A 187 8.07 -4.81 3.55
CA ALA A 187 8.58 -3.63 4.24
C ALA A 187 7.85 -3.37 5.57
N GLN A 188 6.51 -3.44 5.57
CA GLN A 188 5.71 -3.25 6.78
C GLN A 188 5.91 -4.39 7.78
N ALA A 189 6.01 -5.64 7.31
CA ALA A 189 6.27 -6.79 8.17
C ALA A 189 7.65 -6.70 8.84
N GLN A 190 8.68 -6.25 8.10
CA GLN A 190 10.02 -6.01 8.65
C GLN A 190 10.02 -4.87 9.67
N ASP A 191 9.27 -3.80 9.42
CA ASP A 191 9.11 -2.68 10.35
C ASP A 191 8.45 -3.11 11.67
N ILE A 192 7.34 -3.86 11.57
CA ILE A 192 6.64 -4.42 12.74
C ILE A 192 7.57 -5.37 13.50
N ALA A 193 8.24 -6.29 12.82
CA ALA A 193 9.14 -7.26 13.46
C ALA A 193 10.31 -6.59 14.19
N ARG A 194 10.96 -5.60 13.55
CA ARG A 194 12.03 -4.82 14.17
C ARG A 194 11.52 -4.08 15.40
N ASP A 195 10.38 -3.42 15.30
CA ASP A 195 9.83 -2.63 16.39
C ASP A 195 9.34 -3.52 17.55
N SER A 196 8.69 -4.66 17.28
CA SER A 196 8.33 -5.68 18.29
C SER A 196 9.57 -6.20 19.01
N GLN A 197 10.65 -6.51 18.29
CA GLN A 197 11.91 -6.92 18.91
C GLN A 197 12.48 -5.82 19.82
N ALA A 198 12.45 -4.56 19.37
CA ALA A 198 12.90 -3.43 20.17
C ALA A 198 12.06 -3.23 21.45
N ILE A 199 10.75 -3.44 21.39
CA ILE A 199 9.86 -3.41 22.56
C ILE A 199 10.18 -4.58 23.50
N ALA A 200 10.30 -5.79 22.97
CA ALA A 200 10.66 -6.97 23.76
C ALA A 200 11.99 -6.73 24.51
N ASP A 201 13.03 -6.30 23.80
CA ASP A 201 14.32 -5.98 24.41
C ASP A 201 14.25 -4.86 25.45
N ALA A 202 13.44 -3.82 25.19
CA ALA A 202 13.28 -2.69 26.09
C ALA A 202 12.49 -3.03 27.37
N THR A 203 11.67 -4.08 27.34
CA THR A 203 10.75 -4.45 28.43
C THR A 203 11.20 -5.69 29.21
N LYS A 204 12.41 -6.21 28.92
CA LYS A 204 13.02 -7.31 29.68
C LYS A 204 13.19 -6.97 31.14
N THR A 205 12.75 -7.89 32.00
CA THR A 205 12.95 -7.82 33.46
C THR A 205 13.33 -9.20 33.99
N ALA A 206 13.76 -9.30 35.24
CA ALA A 206 14.01 -10.60 35.87
C ALA A 206 12.74 -11.49 35.88
N ALA A 207 11.56 -10.87 36.03
CA ALA A 207 10.27 -11.57 36.01
C ALA A 207 9.78 -11.92 34.59
N ASN A 208 10.25 -11.19 33.57
CA ASN A 208 9.93 -11.43 32.17
C ASN A 208 11.18 -11.29 31.29
N PRO A 209 12.01 -12.35 31.19
CA PRO A 209 13.29 -12.31 30.47
C PRO A 209 13.14 -12.28 28.95
N ALA A 210 11.97 -12.66 28.42
CA ALA A 210 11.67 -12.57 26.99
C ALA A 210 11.21 -11.16 26.58
N GLY A 211 10.79 -10.32 27.53
CA GLY A 211 10.16 -9.04 27.25
C GLY A 211 8.67 -9.15 26.97
N GLN A 212 8.05 -8.04 26.58
CA GLN A 212 6.62 -7.92 26.30
C GLN A 212 6.42 -7.47 24.84
N ASP A 213 5.28 -7.82 24.25
CA ASP A 213 4.79 -7.25 22.98
C ASP A 213 3.52 -6.44 23.25
N VAL A 214 3.57 -5.58 24.28
CA VAL A 214 2.49 -4.66 24.64
C VAL A 214 3.00 -3.25 24.56
N VAL A 215 2.33 -2.43 23.77
CA VAL A 215 2.65 -1.02 23.55
C VAL A 215 1.43 -0.16 23.78
N TYR A 216 1.66 1.14 24.00
CA TYR A 216 0.64 2.12 24.36
C TYR A 216 0.71 3.31 23.42
N TRP A 217 -0.41 3.78 22.88
CA TRP A 217 -0.44 4.90 21.95
C TRP A 217 -1.66 5.80 22.19
N ILE A 218 -1.59 7.03 21.69
CA ILE A 218 -2.71 7.96 21.76
C ILE A 218 -3.86 7.40 20.91
N ALA A 219 -5.02 7.22 21.52
CA ALA A 219 -6.21 6.71 20.85
C ALA A 219 -6.64 7.65 19.71
N PRO A 220 -7.18 7.11 18.60
CA PRO A 220 -7.73 7.91 17.51
C PRO A 220 -8.74 8.98 17.94
N GLU A 221 -8.74 10.12 17.26
CA GLU A 221 -9.60 11.24 17.60
C GLU A 221 -11.08 10.91 17.40
N ASN A 222 -11.94 11.33 18.35
CA ASN A 222 -13.40 11.17 18.29
C ASN A 222 -13.90 9.72 18.13
N GLY A 223 -13.14 8.73 18.60
CA GLY A 223 -13.49 7.31 18.45
C GLY A 223 -13.37 6.81 17.00
N ALA A 224 -12.59 7.50 16.17
CA ALA A 224 -12.25 7.02 14.85
C ALA A 224 -11.53 5.65 14.92
N LYS A 225 -11.52 4.92 13.81
CA LYS A 225 -10.76 3.66 13.73
C LYS A 225 -9.25 3.87 13.64
N LYS A 226 -8.79 5.08 13.28
CA LYS A 226 -7.38 5.41 13.04
C LYS A 226 -7.11 6.88 13.33
N SER A 227 -5.93 7.19 13.84
CA SER A 227 -5.53 8.57 14.07
C SER A 227 -5.28 9.29 12.74
N SER A 228 -5.66 10.57 12.70
CA SER A 228 -5.51 11.43 11.52
C SER A 228 -4.05 11.71 11.14
N THR A 229 -3.18 11.76 12.16
CA THR A 229 -1.74 11.95 12.02
C THR A 229 -0.99 10.73 12.55
N PRO A 230 0.19 10.39 11.98
CA PRO A 230 1.00 9.29 12.49
C PRO A 230 1.38 9.53 13.95
N HIS A 231 1.13 8.53 14.79
CA HIS A 231 1.55 8.52 16.17
C HIS A 231 2.73 7.59 16.39
N VAL A 232 3.32 7.72 17.58
CA VAL A 232 4.32 6.78 18.07
C VAL A 232 3.67 5.95 19.18
N PHE A 233 4.17 4.75 19.39
CA PHE A 233 3.80 3.94 20.55
C PHE A 233 4.93 3.88 21.58
N HIS A 234 4.53 3.65 22.82
CA HIS A 234 5.29 3.82 24.03
C HIS A 234 5.30 2.54 24.87
N LEU A 235 6.26 2.44 25.79
CA LEU A 235 6.48 1.23 26.59
C LEU A 235 5.41 0.98 27.68
N CYS A 236 4.79 2.03 28.22
CA CYS A 236 3.73 1.91 29.23
C CYS A 236 2.79 3.13 29.20
N GLU A 237 1.58 2.99 29.76
CA GLU A 237 0.58 4.08 29.82
C GLU A 237 1.07 5.32 30.60
N GLY A 238 1.86 5.11 31.67
CA GLY A 238 2.27 6.17 32.60
C GLY A 238 3.35 7.12 32.09
N VAL A 239 3.84 6.96 30.86
CA VAL A 239 4.91 7.80 30.32
C VAL A 239 4.45 9.24 30.13
N THR A 240 5.41 10.16 30.26
CA THR A 240 5.15 11.61 30.18
C THR A 240 4.41 12.03 28.89
N PRO A 241 4.74 11.51 27.69
CA PRO A 241 4.02 11.86 26.46
C PRO A 241 2.53 11.50 26.43
N LEU A 242 2.10 10.51 27.23
CA LEU A 242 0.72 10.01 27.23
C LEU A 242 -0.17 10.64 28.31
N ARG A 243 0.40 11.42 29.24
CA ARG A 243 -0.36 11.99 30.36
C ARG A 243 -1.50 12.90 29.89
N GLY A 244 -2.69 12.66 30.43
CA GLY A 244 -3.89 13.44 30.11
C GLY A 244 -4.43 13.20 28.71
N LYS A 245 -4.02 12.12 28.04
CA LYS A 245 -4.57 11.66 26.75
C LYS A 245 -5.41 10.41 26.94
N THR A 246 -6.29 10.14 25.99
CA THR A 246 -6.93 8.84 25.85
C THR A 246 -5.91 7.88 25.23
N VAL A 247 -5.63 6.75 25.90
CA VAL A 247 -4.58 5.82 25.51
C VAL A 247 -5.20 4.47 25.14
N ASN A 248 -4.81 3.95 23.98
CA ASN A 248 -5.04 2.56 23.60
C ASN A 248 -3.79 1.73 23.91
N HIS A 249 -3.96 0.43 24.10
CA HIS A 249 -2.87 -0.52 24.29
C HIS A 249 -3.16 -1.82 23.56
N GLY A 250 -2.10 -2.56 23.24
CA GLY A 250 -2.17 -3.78 22.44
C GLY A 250 -0.80 -4.16 21.87
N SER A 251 -0.77 -5.01 20.86
CA SER A 251 0.47 -5.39 20.18
C SER A 251 1.00 -4.28 19.26
N VAL A 252 2.26 -4.40 18.84
CA VAL A 252 2.82 -3.50 17.81
C VAL A 252 2.01 -3.57 16.52
N THR A 253 1.54 -4.75 16.12
CA THR A 253 0.68 -4.93 14.94
C THR A 253 -0.60 -4.10 15.04
N GLU A 254 -1.24 -4.09 16.22
CA GLU A 254 -2.45 -3.30 16.47
C GLU A 254 -2.17 -1.79 16.40
N ALA A 255 -1.06 -1.35 17.01
CA ALA A 255 -0.63 0.03 16.96
C ALA A 255 -0.42 0.51 15.51
N TYR A 256 0.27 -0.28 14.68
CA TYR A 256 0.45 0.02 13.25
C TYR A 256 -0.91 0.10 12.52
N GLY A 257 -1.86 -0.76 12.86
CA GLY A 257 -3.23 -0.76 12.35
C GLY A 257 -3.97 0.56 12.62
N GLU A 258 -3.75 1.16 13.79
CA GLU A 258 -4.37 2.41 14.22
C GLU A 258 -3.61 3.69 13.84
N ASN A 259 -2.52 3.55 13.05
CA ASN A 259 -1.63 4.63 12.62
C ASN A 259 -0.61 5.10 13.69
N ALA A 260 -0.34 4.27 14.70
CA ALA A 260 0.86 4.38 15.53
C ALA A 260 1.97 3.50 14.92
N THR A 261 2.72 4.05 13.97
CA THR A 261 3.56 3.26 13.04
C THR A 261 5.05 3.31 13.35
N ARG A 262 5.43 3.63 14.59
CA ARG A 262 6.85 3.63 15.01
C ARG A 262 6.97 3.59 16.53
N ILE A 263 8.04 2.97 16.99
CA ILE A 263 8.48 3.06 18.38
C ILE A 263 8.92 4.50 18.74
N THR A 264 8.66 4.90 19.99
CA THR A 264 9.21 6.12 20.59
C THR A 264 10.72 6.22 20.41
N LYS A 265 11.24 7.44 20.22
CA LYS A 265 12.69 7.69 20.24
C LYS A 265 13.26 7.76 21.66
N GLN A 266 12.41 7.76 22.68
CA GLN A 266 12.79 8.02 24.07
C GLN A 266 12.79 6.75 24.93
N ILE A 267 13.12 5.59 24.33
CA ILE A 267 13.09 4.26 24.97
C ILE A 267 13.78 4.28 26.34
N ALA A 268 15.02 4.79 26.42
CA ALA A 268 15.78 4.79 27.68
C ALA A 268 15.11 5.59 28.81
N MET A 269 14.46 6.72 28.47
CA MET A 269 13.70 7.52 29.44
C MET A 269 12.43 6.77 29.86
N GLU A 270 11.72 6.18 28.89
CA GLU A 270 10.49 5.43 29.15
C GLU A 270 10.75 4.17 29.98
N GLN A 271 11.85 3.45 29.76
CA GLN A 271 12.25 2.31 30.60
C GLN A 271 12.37 2.70 32.07
N GLY A 272 12.89 3.90 32.36
CA GLY A 272 12.96 4.42 33.72
C GLY A 272 11.58 4.76 34.29
N GLN A 273 10.71 5.38 33.50
CA GLN A 273 9.34 5.74 33.92
C GLN A 273 8.44 4.52 34.11
N CYS A 274 8.66 3.48 33.32
CA CYS A 274 7.87 2.25 33.30
C CYS A 274 8.42 1.15 34.23
N GLY A 275 9.59 1.35 34.85
CA GLY A 275 10.20 0.35 35.74
C GLY A 275 10.82 -0.85 35.01
N PHE A 276 11.11 -0.74 33.71
CA PHE A 276 11.77 -1.79 32.91
C PHE A 276 13.29 -1.75 32.96
N LYS A 277 13.87 -0.88 33.79
CA LYS A 277 15.32 -0.78 33.92
C LYS A 277 15.86 -2.12 34.43
N ALA A 278 16.64 -2.81 33.59
CA ALA A 278 17.40 -3.97 34.01
C ALA A 278 18.23 -3.60 35.26
N ALA A 279 18.30 -4.49 36.23
CA ALA A 279 19.19 -4.36 37.37
C ALA A 279 20.63 -4.22 36.84
N ALA A 280 21.13 -2.99 36.80
CA ALA A 280 22.53 -2.71 36.56
C ALA A 280 23.31 -3.23 37.77
N GLY A 281 23.87 -4.43 37.68
CA GLY A 281 24.68 -4.98 38.76
C GLY A 281 25.05 -6.45 38.61
N ALA A 282 25.98 -6.77 37.71
CA ALA A 282 27.09 -7.69 38.00
C ALA A 282 28.09 -7.72 36.83
N ALA A 283 29.37 -7.51 37.17
CA ALA A 283 30.57 -7.69 36.36
C ALA A 283 30.86 -6.65 35.25
N SER A 284 31.42 -5.50 35.67
CA SER A 284 32.52 -4.90 34.91
C SER A 284 33.65 -5.93 34.77
N PRO A 285 34.22 -6.14 33.57
CA PRO A 285 35.49 -6.87 33.48
C PRO A 285 36.57 -6.00 34.13
N THR A 286 37.09 -6.50 35.24
CA THR A 286 38.30 -6.01 35.90
C THR A 286 39.42 -5.84 34.88
N ALA A 287 40.01 -4.65 34.87
CA ALA A 287 41.23 -4.35 34.14
C ALA A 287 42.32 -5.38 34.44
N MET A 288 42.84 -6.06 33.41
CA MET A 288 44.10 -6.78 33.52
C MET A 288 45.26 -5.77 33.50
N PRO A 289 46.25 -5.90 34.39
CA PRO A 289 47.45 -5.06 34.34
C PRO A 289 48.29 -5.43 33.12
N SER A 290 48.78 -4.39 32.44
CA SER A 290 49.77 -4.47 31.38
C SER A 290 51.07 -5.08 31.93
N ALA A 291 51.47 -6.23 31.39
CA ALA A 291 52.81 -6.76 31.56
C ALA A 291 53.69 -6.26 30.41
N ALA A 292 54.65 -5.42 30.77
CA ALA A 292 55.72 -4.96 29.91
C ALA A 292 56.76 -6.07 29.68
N SER A 293 57.11 -6.25 28.40
CA SER A 293 58.41 -6.63 27.81
C SER A 293 59.51 -7.23 28.69
N SER A 294 60.04 -8.36 28.25
CA SER A 294 61.47 -8.62 28.01
C SER A 294 61.62 -9.72 26.94
#